data_AF-A0A075G6E5-F1
#
_entry.id   AF-A0A075G6E5-F1
#
_cell.length_a   1.000
_cell.length_b   1.000
_cell.length_c   1.000
_cell.angle_alpha   90.00
_cell.angle_beta   90.00
_cell.angle_gamma   90.00
#
_symmetry.space_group_name_H-M   'P 1'
#
loop_
_entity.id
_entity.type
_entity.pdbx_description
1 polymer ?
#
loop_
_entity_poly.entity_id
_entity_poly.type
_entity_poly.pdbx_seq_one_letter_code
_entity_poly.pdbx_strand_id
1 'polypeptide(L)'
;MVIDGFVFGHSTVGGDDATDAILSMYEKLDRPDVSFLLISGIVISLYNIVDVKRISEKTGLPVIGVTYEESQGIEDAIKHHFPDSYETKLAEYSKLGSREKITLQTSHNLYIRNEGCTVLEATQLLDKITLQGSMPEPLRITQLLANTLLKAKF
;
A
#
# COMPACT_ATOMS: atom_id res chain seq x y z
N MET A 1 -11.75 -7.39 -16.68
CA MET A 1 -10.88 -6.29 -16.20
C MET A 1 -10.17 -5.72 -17.41
N VAL A 2 -10.20 -4.41 -17.59
CA VAL A 2 -9.46 -3.69 -18.65
C VAL A 2 -8.38 -2.89 -17.95
N ILE A 3 -7.19 -2.80 -18.56
CA ILE A 3 -6.06 -2.04 -18.01
C ILE A 3 -5.76 -0.90 -18.97
N ASP A 4 -5.81 0.32 -18.45
CA ASP A 4 -5.67 1.53 -19.28
C ASP A 4 -4.26 2.12 -19.27
N GLY A 5 -3.37 1.69 -18.38
CA GLY A 5 -2.02 2.24 -18.30
C GLY A 5 -1.22 1.72 -17.12
N PHE A 6 0.09 1.98 -17.16
CA PHE A 6 1.03 1.66 -16.10
C PHE A 6 2.05 2.79 -15.96
N VAL A 7 2.54 2.96 -14.74
CA VAL A 7 3.66 3.85 -14.41
C VAL A 7 4.59 3.11 -13.45
N PHE A 8 5.87 3.44 -13.50
CA PHE A 8 6.87 2.87 -12.62
C PHE A 8 7.55 3.97 -11.81
N GLY A 9 7.79 3.66 -10.54
CA GLY A 9 8.54 4.47 -9.60
C GLY A 9 9.56 3.62 -8.87
N HIS A 10 10.50 4.28 -8.22
CA HIS A 10 11.52 3.64 -7.40
C HIS A 10 11.53 4.34 -6.04
N SER A 11 11.72 3.55 -4.99
CA SER A 11 11.96 4.02 -3.64
C SER A 11 13.23 3.40 -3.10
N THR A 12 13.83 4.07 -2.13
CA THR A 12 15.06 3.64 -1.49
C THR A 12 14.74 2.52 -0.48
N VAL A 13 15.47 1.41 -0.57
CA VAL A 13 15.38 0.34 0.44
C VAL A 13 15.88 0.87 1.78
N GLY A 14 15.07 0.77 2.83
CA GLY A 14 15.38 1.36 4.14
C GLY A 14 15.09 2.86 4.24
N GLY A 15 14.76 3.53 3.14
CA GLY A 15 14.48 4.96 3.11
C GLY A 15 13.11 5.34 3.63
N ASP A 16 12.73 6.59 3.41
CA ASP A 16 11.47 7.22 3.83
C ASP A 16 10.77 7.93 2.64
N ASP A 17 11.12 7.55 1.41
CA ASP A 17 10.70 8.16 0.14
C ASP A 17 9.53 7.44 -0.55
N ALA A 18 8.96 6.38 0.04
CA ALA A 18 7.88 5.62 -0.60
C ALA A 18 6.64 6.48 -0.87
N THR A 19 6.27 7.35 0.08
CA THR A 19 5.12 8.24 -0.06
C THR A 19 5.32 9.21 -1.23
N ASP A 20 6.51 9.80 -1.35
CA ASP A 20 6.83 10.73 -2.44
C ASP A 20 6.88 10.02 -3.80
N ALA A 21 7.42 8.79 -3.84
CA ALA A 21 7.42 7.97 -5.04
C ALA A 21 6.00 7.65 -5.53
N ILE A 22 5.06 7.34 -4.62
CA ILE A 22 3.65 7.09 -4.96
C ILE A 22 2.98 8.36 -5.49
N LEU A 23 3.18 9.50 -4.84
CA LEU A 23 2.64 10.79 -5.31
C LEU A 23 3.18 11.15 -6.71
N SER A 24 4.49 10.97 -6.94
CA SER A 24 5.08 11.18 -8.27
C SER A 24 4.51 10.23 -9.32
N MET A 25 4.25 8.96 -8.97
CA MET A 25 3.61 8.02 -9.88
C MET A 25 2.17 8.44 -10.22
N TYR A 26 1.40 8.91 -9.23
CA TYR A 26 0.05 9.42 -9.44
C TYR A 26 0.04 10.61 -10.42
N GLU A 27 0.92 11.60 -10.19
CA GLU A 27 1.07 12.76 -11.08
C GLU A 27 1.49 12.38 -12.50
N LYS A 28 2.42 11.43 -12.65
CA LYS A 28 2.88 10.94 -13.95
C LYS A 28 1.83 10.15 -14.72
N LEU A 29 0.96 9.43 -14.01
CA LEU A 29 -0.13 8.69 -14.65
C LEU A 29 -1.14 9.67 -15.26
N ASP A 30 -1.33 10.84 -14.65
CA ASP A 30 -2.16 11.96 -15.12
C ASP A 30 -3.58 11.51 -15.53
N ARG A 31 -4.23 10.76 -14.65
CA ARG A 31 -5.55 10.17 -14.87
C ARG A 31 -6.58 10.75 -13.89
N PRO A 32 -7.35 11.76 -14.31
CA PRO A 32 -8.33 12.42 -13.44
C PRO A 32 -9.55 11.53 -13.12
N ASP A 33 -9.70 10.41 -13.81
CA ASP A 33 -10.79 9.43 -13.62
C ASP A 33 -10.47 8.35 -12.56
N VAL A 34 -9.27 8.36 -11.96
CA VAL A 34 -8.94 7.46 -10.84
C VAL A 34 -9.78 7.83 -9.62
N SER A 35 -10.51 6.86 -9.09
CA SER A 35 -11.41 7.07 -7.93
C SER A 35 -10.86 6.56 -6.60
N PHE A 36 -9.89 5.63 -6.62
CA PHE A 36 -9.29 5.03 -5.42
C PHE A 36 -7.82 4.70 -5.67
N LEU A 37 -7.00 4.80 -4.62
CA LEU A 37 -5.61 4.35 -4.64
C LEU A 37 -5.44 3.13 -3.73
N LEU A 38 -4.94 2.03 -4.29
CA LEU A 38 -4.71 0.78 -3.56
C LEU A 38 -3.22 0.53 -3.40
N ILE A 39 -2.78 0.14 -2.20
CA ILE A 39 -1.38 -0.11 -1.89
C ILE A 39 -1.26 -1.51 -1.27
N SER A 40 -0.40 -2.36 -1.82
CA SER A 40 -0.10 -3.68 -1.26
C SER A 40 0.97 -3.54 -0.18
N GLY A 41 0.55 -3.46 1.09
CA GLY A 41 1.41 -3.16 2.23
C GLY A 41 1.73 -1.68 2.36
N ILE A 42 1.77 -1.19 3.60
CA ILE A 42 2.08 0.21 3.96
C ILE A 42 3.43 0.36 4.66
N VAL A 43 4.13 -0.76 4.84
CA VAL A 43 5.53 -0.81 5.25
C VAL A 43 6.21 -1.65 4.19
N ILE A 44 6.90 -0.98 3.26
CA ILE A 44 7.49 -1.61 2.07
C ILE A 44 9.00 -1.44 2.08
N SER A 45 9.71 -2.10 1.15
CA SER A 45 11.14 -1.86 0.88
C SER A 45 12.01 -1.71 2.14
N LEU A 46 11.94 -2.66 3.08
CA LEU A 46 12.64 -2.62 4.36
C LEU A 46 12.25 -1.39 5.22
N TYR A 47 11.04 -1.37 5.78
CA TYR A 47 10.58 -0.32 6.71
C TYR A 47 10.52 1.09 6.12
N ASN A 48 10.28 1.21 4.82
CA ASN A 48 9.89 2.44 4.15
C ASN A 48 8.38 2.61 4.31
N ILE A 49 8.00 3.49 5.24
CA ILE A 49 6.63 3.62 5.73
C ILE A 49 5.84 4.54 4.80
N VAL A 50 4.66 4.08 4.37
CA VAL A 50 3.76 4.83 3.51
C VAL A 50 2.75 5.59 4.37
N ASP A 51 2.75 6.91 4.24
CA ASP A 51 1.77 7.79 4.88
C ASP A 51 0.50 7.87 4.02
N VAL A 52 -0.42 6.93 4.25
CA VAL A 52 -1.72 6.86 3.56
C VAL A 52 -2.54 8.14 3.73
N LYS A 53 -2.39 8.83 4.87
CA LYS A 53 -3.10 10.07 5.15
C LYS A 53 -2.59 11.20 4.27
N ARG A 54 -1.28 11.37 4.21
CA ARG A 54 -0.63 12.35 3.33
C ARG A 54 -0.99 12.10 1.86
N ILE A 55 -1.06 10.85 1.42
CA ILE A 55 -1.46 10.52 0.04
C ILE A 55 -2.92 10.94 -0.20
N SER A 56 -3.84 10.61 0.71
CA SER A 56 -5.25 10.97 0.56
C SER A 56 -5.43 12.49 0.53
N GLU A 57 -4.78 13.22 1.43
CA GLU A 57 -4.84 14.69 1.48
C GLU A 57 -4.29 15.35 0.22
N LYS A 58 -3.20 14.83 -0.36
CA LYS A 58 -2.55 15.40 -1.54
C LYS A 58 -3.27 15.08 -2.85
N THR A 59 -3.82 13.89 -2.97
CA THR A 59 -4.50 13.42 -4.18
C THR A 59 -5.99 13.74 -4.17
N GLY A 60 -6.59 13.97 -3.00
CA GLY A 60 -8.03 14.07 -2.82
C GLY A 60 -8.75 12.72 -2.98
N LEU A 61 -8.01 11.61 -3.08
CA LEU A 61 -8.57 10.28 -3.31
C LEU A 61 -8.63 9.48 -2.00
N PRO A 62 -9.62 8.58 -1.87
CA PRO A 62 -9.55 7.53 -0.87
C PRO A 62 -8.37 6.59 -1.14
N VAL A 63 -7.63 6.25 -0.07
CA VAL A 63 -6.44 5.40 -0.12
C VAL A 63 -6.66 4.17 0.76
N ILE A 64 -6.38 2.98 0.24
CA ILE A 64 -6.52 1.72 0.97
C ILE A 64 -5.20 0.95 0.91
N GLY A 65 -4.53 0.85 2.06
CA GLY A 65 -3.44 -0.09 2.29
C GLY A 65 -3.98 -1.47 2.63
N VAL A 66 -3.57 -2.50 1.88
CA VAL A 66 -4.02 -3.88 2.02
C VAL A 66 -2.86 -4.75 2.51
N THR A 67 -3.10 -5.53 3.55
CA THR A 67 -2.16 -6.53 4.08
C THR A 67 -2.87 -7.88 4.24
N TYR A 68 -2.14 -8.97 3.99
CA TYR A 68 -2.71 -10.33 3.91
C TYR A 68 -2.53 -11.13 5.20
N GLU A 69 -1.58 -10.74 6.04
CA GLU A 69 -1.23 -11.43 7.27
C GLU A 69 -1.37 -10.51 8.48
N GLU A 70 -1.78 -11.10 9.60
CA GLU A 70 -1.70 -10.47 10.89
C GLU A 70 -0.24 -10.45 11.34
N SER A 71 0.27 -9.27 11.68
CA SER A 71 1.63 -9.14 12.21
C SER A 71 1.55 -8.65 13.65
N GLN A 72 2.32 -9.26 14.55
CA GLN A 72 2.38 -8.87 15.99
C GLN A 72 3.04 -7.51 16.25
N GLY A 73 3.28 -6.72 15.20
CA GLY A 73 4.10 -5.51 15.26
C GLY A 73 5.44 -5.72 14.58
N ILE A 74 6.18 -4.63 14.39
CA ILE A 74 7.49 -4.62 13.73
C ILE A 74 8.51 -3.75 14.49
N GLU A 75 8.16 -3.32 15.70
CA GLU A 75 8.87 -2.31 16.47
C GLU A 75 10.28 -2.77 16.84
N ASP A 76 10.43 -4.01 17.30
CA ASP A 76 11.73 -4.57 17.65
C ASP A 76 12.62 -4.74 16.42
N ALA A 77 12.02 -5.08 15.28
CA ALA A 77 12.73 -5.22 14.03
C ALA A 77 13.18 -3.85 13.47
N ILE A 78 12.36 -2.79 13.62
CA ILE A 78 12.76 -1.41 13.33
C ILE A 78 13.96 -1.01 14.19
N LYS A 79 13.91 -1.25 15.52
CA LYS A 79 15.03 -0.93 16.42
C LYS A 79 16.32 -1.67 16.03
N HIS A 80 16.19 -2.93 15.63
CA HIS A 80 17.33 -3.74 15.21
C HIS A 80 17.97 -3.25 13.91
N HIS A 81 17.16 -2.90 12.91
CA HIS A 81 17.65 -2.51 11.59
C HIS A 81 18.06 -1.04 11.49
N PHE A 82 17.53 -0.16 12.35
CA PHE A 82 17.77 1.29 12.33
C PHE A 82 18.18 1.83 13.71
N PRO A 83 19.30 1.37 14.30
CA PRO A 83 19.68 1.76 15.66
C PRO A 83 19.86 3.28 15.84
N ASP A 84 20.19 4.00 14.75
CA ASP A 84 20.42 5.46 14.80
C ASP A 84 19.18 6.29 14.44
N SER A 85 18.13 5.68 13.88
CA SER A 85 16.93 6.39 13.39
C SER A 85 15.60 5.73 13.73
N TYR A 86 15.60 4.73 14.61
CA TYR A 86 14.41 3.98 15.00
C TYR A 86 13.33 4.87 15.62
N GLU A 87 13.69 5.93 16.35
CA GLU A 87 12.71 6.81 17.00
C GLU A 87 11.79 7.47 15.96
N THR A 88 12.36 7.99 14.88
CA THR A 88 11.62 8.60 13.78
C THR A 88 10.74 7.56 13.08
N LYS A 89 11.29 6.39 12.73
CA LYS A 89 10.52 5.32 12.08
C LYS A 89 9.41 4.76 12.96
N LEU A 90 9.64 4.62 14.26
CA LEU A 90 8.60 4.20 15.20
C LEU A 90 7.50 5.26 15.33
N ALA A 91 7.85 6.54 15.33
CA ALA A 91 6.87 7.62 15.33
C ALA A 91 5.98 7.58 14.08
N GLU A 92 6.57 7.35 12.89
CA GLU A 92 5.82 7.16 11.65
C GLU A 92 4.94 5.90 11.70
N TYR A 93 5.49 4.78 12.18
CA TYR A 93 4.74 3.54 12.32
C TYR A 93 3.58 3.65 13.31
N SER A 94 3.72 4.48 14.34
CA SER A 94 2.67 4.71 15.34
C SER A 94 1.51 5.57 14.81
N LYS A 95 1.79 6.54 13.91
CA LYS A 95 0.75 7.37 13.25
C LYS A 95 -0.19 6.57 12.37
N LEU A 96 0.30 5.42 11.94
CA LEU A 96 -0.27 4.57 10.92
C LEU A 96 -1.58 3.89 11.38
N GLY A 97 -1.93 3.95 12.67
CA GLY A 97 -3.24 3.55 13.22
C GLY A 97 -3.46 2.03 13.36
N SER A 98 -4.64 1.62 13.84
CA SER A 98 -5.04 0.20 13.87
C SER A 98 -5.34 -0.32 12.47
N ARG A 99 -5.25 -1.64 12.28
CA ARG A 99 -5.73 -2.30 11.06
C ARG A 99 -7.13 -2.82 11.31
N GLU A 100 -8.00 -2.67 10.33
CA GLU A 100 -9.34 -3.25 10.36
C GLU A 100 -9.32 -4.58 9.62
N LYS A 101 -9.85 -5.63 10.26
CA LYS A 101 -9.99 -6.94 9.63
C LYS A 101 -11.29 -6.99 8.85
N ILE A 102 -11.20 -7.37 7.59
CA ILE A 102 -12.35 -7.62 6.71
C ILE A 102 -12.30 -9.04 6.17
N THR A 103 -13.45 -9.56 5.74
CA THR A 103 -13.56 -10.86 5.09
C THR A 103 -14.18 -10.66 3.71
N LEU A 104 -13.48 -11.07 2.67
CA LEU A 104 -13.95 -11.00 1.30
C LEU A 104 -15.01 -12.07 1.01
N GLN A 105 -15.78 -11.88 -0.06
CA GLN A 105 -16.70 -12.88 -0.62
C GLN A 105 -16.00 -14.18 -1.03
N THR A 106 -14.70 -14.12 -1.32
CA THR A 106 -13.85 -15.30 -1.57
C THR A 106 -13.52 -16.08 -0.29
N SER A 107 -14.08 -15.72 0.86
CA SER A 107 -13.80 -16.28 2.20
C SER A 107 -12.39 -16.05 2.73
N HIS A 108 -11.64 -15.11 2.14
CA HIS A 108 -10.29 -14.76 2.61
C HIS A 108 -10.34 -13.52 3.50
N ASN A 109 -9.52 -13.51 4.54
CA ASN A 109 -9.38 -12.35 5.41
C ASN A 109 -8.31 -11.39 4.87
N LEU A 110 -8.60 -10.09 4.96
CA LEU A 110 -7.66 -9.02 4.71
C LEU A 110 -7.59 -8.09 5.92
N TYR A 111 -6.46 -7.42 6.06
CA TYR A 111 -6.25 -6.37 7.05
C TYR A 111 -6.01 -5.08 6.30
N ILE A 112 -6.88 -4.10 6.49
CA ILE A 112 -6.83 -2.84 5.76
C ILE A 112 -6.50 -1.67 6.67
N ARG A 113 -5.89 -0.66 6.06
CA ARG A 113 -5.85 0.71 6.58
C ARG A 113 -6.34 1.65 5.50
N ASN A 114 -7.40 2.37 5.78
CA ASN A 114 -8.06 3.24 4.80
C ASN A 114 -8.11 4.69 5.30
N GLU A 115 -7.89 5.62 4.39
CA GLU A 115 -8.11 7.06 4.59
C GLU A 115 -9.03 7.57 3.49
N GLY A 116 -9.92 8.51 3.80
CA GLY A 116 -10.82 9.12 2.81
C GLY A 116 -12.01 8.25 2.38
N CYS A 117 -12.16 7.05 2.93
CA CYS A 117 -13.37 6.22 2.81
C CYS A 117 -13.64 5.44 4.10
N THR A 118 -14.84 4.86 4.20
CA THR A 118 -15.23 3.94 5.26
C THR A 118 -14.70 2.52 5.02
N VAL A 119 -14.67 1.71 6.09
CA VAL A 119 -14.35 0.27 6.00
C VAL A 119 -15.34 -0.47 5.09
N LEU A 120 -16.62 -0.06 5.10
CA LEU A 120 -17.66 -0.64 4.26
C LEU A 120 -17.39 -0.38 2.76
N GLU A 121 -17.09 0.86 2.38
CA GLU A 121 -16.74 1.22 1.00
C GLU A 121 -15.48 0.49 0.54
N ALA A 122 -14.45 0.44 1.39
CA ALA A 122 -13.22 -0.31 1.10
C ALA A 122 -13.52 -1.80 0.88
N THR A 123 -14.33 -2.42 1.73
CA THR A 123 -14.72 -3.84 1.61
C THR A 123 -15.47 -4.10 0.31
N GLN A 124 -16.48 -3.28 -0.01
CA GLN A 124 -17.26 -3.42 -1.23
C GLN A 124 -16.41 -3.27 -2.50
N LEU A 125 -15.47 -2.31 -2.50
CA LEU A 125 -14.53 -2.14 -3.60
C LEU A 125 -13.62 -3.37 -3.74
N LEU A 126 -12.99 -3.80 -2.64
CA LEU A 126 -12.06 -4.94 -2.64
C LEU A 126 -12.75 -6.23 -3.06
N ASP A 127 -13.98 -6.48 -2.62
CA ASP A 127 -14.79 -7.62 -3.09
C ASP A 127 -14.99 -7.58 -4.61
N LYS A 128 -15.38 -6.42 -5.15
CA LYS A 128 -15.71 -6.27 -6.56
C LYS A 128 -14.51 -6.49 -7.49
N ILE A 129 -13.30 -6.17 -7.03
CA ILE A 129 -12.07 -6.25 -7.84
C ILE A 129 -11.20 -7.47 -7.51
N THR A 130 -11.60 -8.31 -6.57
CA THR A 130 -10.92 -9.57 -6.26
C THR A 130 -11.68 -10.71 -6.92
N LEU A 131 -11.11 -11.33 -7.95
CA LEU A 131 -11.76 -12.44 -8.65
C LEU A 131 -11.59 -13.77 -7.91
N GLN A 132 -10.39 -14.03 -7.39
CA GLN A 132 -10.08 -15.25 -6.64
C GLN A 132 -9.04 -15.00 -5.55
N GLY A 133 -9.07 -15.86 -4.52
CA GLY A 133 -8.10 -15.79 -3.42
C GLY A 133 -8.26 -14.51 -2.59
N SER A 134 -7.16 -14.06 -2.00
CA SER A 134 -7.11 -12.87 -1.13
C SER A 134 -6.63 -11.60 -1.84
N MET A 135 -6.00 -11.69 -3.02
CA MET A 135 -5.30 -10.56 -3.62
C MET A 135 -6.18 -9.81 -4.64
N PRO A 136 -6.49 -8.52 -4.42
CA PRO A 136 -7.15 -7.69 -5.42
C PRO A 136 -6.41 -7.75 -6.76
N GLU A 137 -7.13 -7.96 -7.84
CA GLU A 137 -6.53 -8.20 -9.16
C GLU A 137 -5.60 -7.05 -9.64
N PRO A 138 -5.91 -5.75 -9.41
CA PRO A 138 -4.98 -4.68 -9.74
C PRO A 138 -3.65 -4.79 -8.98
N LEU A 139 -3.70 -5.13 -7.69
CA LEU A 139 -2.50 -5.32 -6.86
C LEU A 139 -1.71 -6.57 -7.32
N ARG A 140 -2.40 -7.63 -7.73
CA ARG A 140 -1.76 -8.83 -8.29
C ARG A 140 -0.99 -8.51 -9.56
N ILE A 141 -1.58 -7.71 -10.46
CA ILE A 141 -0.94 -7.28 -11.70
C ILE A 141 0.28 -6.41 -11.42
N THR A 142 0.19 -5.41 -10.53
CA THR A 142 1.32 -4.53 -10.21
C THR A 142 2.48 -5.31 -9.58
N GLN A 143 2.20 -6.27 -8.69
CA GLN A 143 3.21 -7.14 -8.10
C GLN A 143 3.95 -7.98 -9.16
N LEU A 144 3.23 -8.56 -10.12
CA LEU A 144 3.83 -9.34 -11.22
C LEU A 144 4.73 -8.48 -12.11
N LEU A 145 4.30 -7.26 -12.42
CA LEU A 145 5.08 -6.31 -13.22
C LEU A 145 6.34 -5.86 -12.48
N ALA A 146 6.20 -5.45 -11.22
CA ALA A 146 7.33 -5.04 -10.39
C ALA A 146 8.37 -6.15 -10.25
N ASN A 147 7.93 -7.39 -9.99
CA ASN A 147 8.83 -8.54 -9.88
C ASN A 147 9.54 -8.86 -11.19
N THR A 148 8.83 -8.76 -12.33
CA THR A 148 9.43 -8.99 -13.65
C THR A 148 10.50 -7.94 -13.97
N LEU A 149 10.21 -6.66 -13.70
CA LEU A 149 11.19 -5.58 -13.90
C LEU A 149 12.41 -5.71 -12.99
N LEU A 150 12.20 -6.11 -11.73
CA LEU A 150 13.31 -6.33 -10.80
C LEU A 150 14.24 -7.43 -11.32
N LYS A 151 13.68 -8.54 -11.80
CA LYS A 151 14.43 -9.66 -12.40
C LYS A 151 15.04 -9.34 -13.76
N ALA A 152 14.60 -8.30 -14.45
CA ALA A 152 15.21 -7.89 -15.71
C ALA A 152 16.42 -6.96 -15.48
N LYS A 153 16.50 -6.32 -14.31
CA LYS A 153 17.63 -5.46 -13.92
C LYS A 153 18.83 -6.23 -13.35
N PHE A 154 18.66 -7.51 -12.99
CA PHE A 154 19.67 -8.39 -12.41
C PHE A 154 19.68 -9.73 -13.14
#